data_AF-U3GZC5-F1
#
_entry.id   AF-U3GZC5-F1
#
_cell.length_a   1.000
_cell.length_b   1.000
_cell.length_c   1.000
_cell.angle_alpha   90.00
_cell.angle_beta   90.00
_cell.angle_gamma   90.00
#
_symmetry.space_group_name_H-M   'P 1'
#
loop_
_entity.id
_entity.type
_entity.pdbx_description
1 polymer ?
#
loop_
_entity_poly.entity_id
_entity_poly.type
_entity_poly.pdbx_seq_one_letter_code
_entity_poly.pdbx_strand_id
1 'polypeptide(L)'
;MFPGSGPTVGIEYELALIDSEGQLVNRAQAVIDAASPMLAKCEAEVPRLEREFLANTVEVVTGVCDTIPQAMKQIRGGVRAVAEAAEGEGLAVWSAGSHPFAQWEDQEVSDKGTYSEIIERTQFWGRQMLIWGLHVHVGVSEQRRVWPIINALMVKFPHLLALSASSPAWNGVDTGYASNRTMLYQQLPTADIPYTFRSWAEYEDYMEQQGRSGVTSHTGSMHFDIRPAVEYGTVEVRVCDAPASLDDVESIAALIHALVVFYDKRLGEYIDAHGPDVSDEELFGVLPSLPHWHNAENKWRAARYGLDALVIADRDVREVDVREDLTALVEMLRPVANELGCAQALERVLSIEPGYVAQRRADSWKAAVLDTSQVLRASC
;
A
#
# COMPACT_ATOMS: atom_id res chain seq x y z
N MET A 1 2.60 8.04 22.66
CA MET A 1 2.25 9.44 22.30
C MET A 1 2.57 9.60 20.83
N PHE A 2 1.58 9.99 20.01
CA PHE A 2 1.78 10.20 18.57
C PHE A 2 2.52 11.53 18.33
N PRO A 3 3.72 11.53 17.73
CA PRO A 3 4.43 12.76 17.43
C PRO A 3 3.81 13.38 16.16
N GLY A 4 3.21 14.57 16.26
CA GLY A 4 2.77 15.29 15.06
C GLY A 4 3.95 15.53 14.10
N SER A 5 3.70 15.47 12.80
CA SER A 5 4.73 15.68 11.76
C SER A 5 4.19 16.54 10.61
N GLY A 6 5.11 17.12 9.82
CA GLY A 6 4.74 17.86 8.61
C GLY A 6 4.18 16.94 7.52
N PRO A 7 3.76 17.49 6.36
CA PRO A 7 3.19 16.71 5.25
C PRO A 7 4.25 15.90 4.48
N THR A 8 5.12 15.18 5.19
CA THR A 8 6.17 14.34 4.62
C THR A 8 5.59 13.03 4.09
N VAL A 9 6.35 12.36 3.24
CA VAL A 9 6.00 11.09 2.62
C VAL A 9 7.13 10.06 2.77
N GLY A 10 6.77 8.82 3.05
CA GLY A 10 7.65 7.66 3.00
C GLY A 10 7.00 6.55 2.17
N ILE A 11 7.79 5.81 1.40
CA ILE A 11 7.30 4.74 0.52
C ILE A 11 8.03 3.44 0.85
N GLU A 12 7.28 2.36 1.02
CA GLU A 12 7.77 0.99 1.06
C GLU A 12 7.23 0.27 -0.17
N TYR A 13 8.13 -0.31 -0.96
CA TYR A 13 7.78 -0.96 -2.22
C TYR A 13 8.41 -2.35 -2.29
N GLU A 14 7.56 -3.37 -2.32
CA GLU A 14 7.97 -4.76 -2.26
C GLU A 14 8.20 -5.33 -3.68
N LEU A 15 9.35 -5.98 -3.86
CA LEU A 15 9.80 -6.61 -5.09
C LEU A 15 10.02 -8.10 -4.88
N ALA A 16 9.64 -8.92 -5.87
CA ALA A 16 10.02 -10.33 -5.90
C ALA A 16 11.19 -10.57 -6.86
N LEU A 17 11.89 -11.68 -6.64
CA LEU A 17 12.93 -12.19 -7.52
C LEU A 17 12.43 -13.37 -8.34
N ILE A 18 12.69 -13.36 -9.64
CA ILE A 18 12.31 -14.44 -10.56
C ILE A 18 13.48 -14.97 -11.38
N ASP A 19 13.40 -16.23 -11.80
CA ASP A 19 14.31 -16.83 -12.77
C ASP A 19 13.89 -16.53 -14.23
N SER A 20 14.63 -17.08 -15.21
CA SER A 20 14.33 -16.88 -16.64
C SER A 20 13.01 -17.52 -17.09
N GLU A 21 12.44 -18.42 -16.29
CA GLU A 21 11.16 -19.07 -16.53
C GLU A 21 10.00 -18.35 -15.82
N GLY A 22 10.30 -17.29 -15.07
CA GLY A 22 9.33 -16.53 -14.29
C GLY A 22 8.93 -17.22 -12.98
N GLN A 23 9.71 -18.16 -12.47
CA GLN A 23 9.48 -18.75 -11.14
C GLN A 23 10.11 -17.90 -10.05
N LEU A 24 9.47 -17.84 -8.88
CA LEU A 24 10.01 -17.14 -7.71
C LEU A 24 11.29 -17.81 -7.20
N VAL A 25 12.24 -17.00 -6.75
CA VAL A 25 13.54 -17.47 -6.25
C VAL A 25 13.82 -16.90 -4.86
N ASN A 26 14.11 -17.78 -3.90
CA ASN A 26 14.41 -17.45 -2.49
C ASN A 26 15.85 -16.90 -2.29
N ARG A 27 16.22 -15.82 -2.99
CA ARG A 27 17.59 -15.25 -2.98
C ARG A 27 17.65 -13.78 -2.52
N ALA A 28 16.62 -13.30 -1.83
CA ALA A 28 16.53 -11.90 -1.39
C ALA A 28 17.76 -11.45 -0.58
N GLN A 29 18.23 -12.26 0.36
CA GLN A 29 19.41 -11.92 1.18
C GLN A 29 20.66 -11.70 0.32
N ALA A 30 20.92 -12.61 -0.64
CA ALA A 30 22.09 -12.50 -1.51
C ALA A 30 22.03 -11.23 -2.38
N VAL A 31 20.84 -10.91 -2.91
CA VAL A 31 20.63 -9.70 -3.70
C VAL A 31 20.79 -8.43 -2.84
N ILE A 32 20.26 -8.42 -1.61
CA ILE A 32 20.42 -7.29 -0.66
C ILE A 32 21.91 -7.08 -0.32
N ASP A 33 22.64 -8.16 -0.05
CA ASP A 33 24.08 -8.08 0.29
C ASP A 33 24.91 -7.52 -0.88
N ALA A 34 24.52 -7.85 -2.11
CA ALA A 34 25.16 -7.33 -3.32
C ALA A 34 24.74 -5.88 -3.67
N ALA A 35 23.48 -5.51 -3.43
CA ALA A 35 22.94 -4.18 -3.75
C ALA A 35 23.33 -3.11 -2.71
N SER A 36 23.43 -3.47 -1.43
CA SER A 36 23.69 -2.51 -0.34
C SER A 36 24.98 -1.69 -0.53
N PRO A 37 26.12 -2.27 -0.96
CA PRO A 37 27.34 -1.50 -1.25
C PRO A 37 27.22 -0.55 -2.45
N MET A 38 26.27 -0.79 -3.37
CA MET A 38 26.03 0.09 -4.53
C MET A 38 25.33 1.36 -4.07
N LEU A 39 24.37 1.20 -3.15
CA LEU A 39 23.61 2.26 -2.52
C LEU A 39 24.46 3.12 -1.55
N ALA A 40 25.38 2.51 -0.80
CA ALA A 40 26.26 3.22 0.14
C ALA A 40 27.25 4.20 -0.54
N LYS A 41 27.48 4.08 -1.85
CA LYS A 41 28.34 5.00 -2.62
C LYS A 41 27.65 6.32 -2.99
N CYS A 42 26.33 6.42 -2.77
CA CYS A 42 25.55 7.62 -2.99
C CYS A 42 25.45 8.40 -1.67
N GLU A 43 26.22 9.46 -1.48
CA GLU A 43 26.42 10.14 -0.19
C GLU A 43 25.21 10.94 0.37
N ALA A 44 23.98 10.77 -0.13
CA ALA A 44 22.78 11.35 0.49
C ALA A 44 21.51 10.56 0.16
N GLU A 45 20.63 10.40 1.15
CA GLU A 45 19.23 9.94 0.97
C GLU A 45 19.10 8.57 0.32
N VAL A 46 19.75 7.58 0.92
CA VAL A 46 19.78 6.21 0.42
C VAL A 46 18.57 5.44 0.95
N PRO A 47 17.77 4.79 0.09
CA PRO A 47 16.71 3.90 0.57
C PRO A 47 17.35 2.75 1.37
N ARG A 48 16.63 2.25 2.37
CA ARG A 48 16.99 0.98 3.00
C ARG A 48 16.47 -0.17 2.16
N LEU A 49 17.23 -1.25 2.14
CA LEU A 49 16.78 -2.53 1.60
C LEU A 49 16.52 -3.44 2.78
N GLU A 50 15.27 -3.86 2.92
CA GLU A 50 14.85 -4.73 4.02
C GLU A 50 14.47 -6.12 3.48
N ARG A 51 14.61 -7.11 4.36
CA ARG A 51 14.06 -8.44 4.13
C ARG A 51 12.61 -8.48 4.58
N GLU A 52 11.76 -9.13 3.79
CA GLU A 52 10.36 -9.35 4.15
C GLU A 52 10.11 -10.77 4.67
N PHE A 53 8.83 -11.10 4.93
CA PHE A 53 8.36 -12.42 5.39
C PHE A 53 8.97 -13.59 4.58
N LEU A 54 8.96 -13.48 3.26
CA LEU A 54 9.47 -14.51 2.37
C LEU A 54 10.89 -14.19 1.88
N ALA A 55 11.73 -15.22 1.78
CA ALA A 55 13.10 -15.13 1.30
C ALA A 55 13.21 -14.80 -0.21
N ASN A 56 12.09 -14.64 -0.92
CA ASN A 56 12.01 -14.22 -2.31
C ASN A 56 11.77 -12.71 -2.49
N THR A 57 11.58 -11.97 -1.39
CA THR A 57 11.14 -10.58 -1.41
C THR A 57 12.22 -9.60 -0.92
N VAL A 58 12.43 -8.54 -1.69
CA VAL A 58 13.25 -7.39 -1.31
C VAL A 58 12.34 -6.18 -1.19
N GLU A 59 12.36 -5.53 -0.02
CA GLU A 59 11.59 -4.30 0.21
C GLU A 59 12.50 -3.08 0.07
N VAL A 60 12.09 -2.13 -0.78
CA VAL A 60 12.77 -0.83 -0.94
C VAL A 60 12.04 0.21 -0.10
N VAL A 61 12.70 0.72 0.93
CA VAL A 61 12.11 1.65 1.91
C VAL A 61 12.80 3.00 1.83
N THR A 62 12.05 4.07 1.55
CA THR A 62 12.61 5.43 1.52
C THR A 62 12.91 5.96 2.93
N GLY A 63 13.73 7.00 3.01
CA GLY A 63 13.72 7.90 4.16
C GLY A 63 12.43 8.73 4.23
N VAL A 64 12.38 9.64 5.21
CA VAL A 64 11.32 10.67 5.28
C VAL A 64 11.61 11.72 4.21
N CYS A 65 10.70 11.88 3.26
CA CYS A 65 10.83 12.82 2.14
C CYS A 65 9.81 13.95 2.26
N ASP A 66 10.16 15.15 1.79
CA ASP A 66 9.22 16.28 1.76
C ASP A 66 8.31 16.25 0.51
N THR A 67 8.72 15.53 -0.54
CA THR A 67 8.01 15.52 -1.83
C THR A 67 8.04 14.14 -2.50
N ILE A 68 7.04 13.86 -3.34
CA ILE A 68 6.98 12.64 -4.15
C ILE A 68 8.21 12.48 -5.06
N PRO A 69 8.70 13.51 -5.80
CA PRO A 69 9.91 13.38 -6.60
C PRO A 69 11.15 12.96 -5.79
N GLN A 70 11.28 13.42 -4.54
CA GLN A 70 12.37 13.00 -3.66
C GLN A 70 12.25 11.52 -3.29
N ALA A 71 11.05 11.07 -2.86
CA ALA A 71 10.79 9.66 -2.55
C ALA A 71 11.04 8.77 -3.77
N MET A 72 10.55 9.17 -4.95
CA MET A 72 10.73 8.40 -6.18
C MET A 72 12.19 8.36 -6.67
N LYS A 73 13.00 9.38 -6.40
CA LYS A 73 14.44 9.31 -6.64
C LYS A 73 15.08 8.18 -5.83
N GLN A 74 14.67 8.02 -4.57
CA GLN A 74 15.15 6.92 -3.71
C GLN A 74 14.62 5.57 -4.20
N ILE A 75 13.32 5.45 -4.50
CA ILE A 75 12.73 4.22 -5.04
C ILE A 75 13.44 3.79 -6.33
N ARG A 76 13.60 4.67 -7.32
CA ARG A 76 14.28 4.34 -8.58
C ARG A 76 15.73 3.91 -8.35
N GLY A 77 16.45 4.59 -7.45
CA GLY A 77 17.82 4.21 -7.07
C GLY A 77 17.88 2.83 -6.40
N GLY A 78 16.95 2.53 -5.49
CA GLY A 78 16.84 1.24 -4.81
C GLY A 78 16.51 0.11 -5.77
N VAL A 79 15.45 0.27 -6.58
CA VAL A 79 15.03 -0.72 -7.58
C VAL A 79 16.15 -0.99 -8.59
N ARG A 80 16.87 0.05 -9.05
CA ARG A 80 18.02 -0.13 -9.96
C ARG A 80 19.14 -0.94 -9.32
N ALA A 81 19.52 -0.63 -8.08
CA ALA A 81 20.56 -1.38 -7.37
C ALA A 81 20.16 -2.85 -7.17
N VAL A 82 18.90 -3.11 -6.80
CA VAL A 82 18.36 -4.46 -6.65
C VAL A 82 18.33 -5.19 -8.00
N ALA A 83 17.93 -4.52 -9.08
CA ALA A 83 17.92 -5.09 -10.42
C ALA A 83 19.34 -5.45 -10.91
N GLU A 84 20.31 -4.55 -10.75
CA GLU A 84 21.72 -4.82 -11.12
C GLU A 84 22.31 -5.98 -10.30
N ALA A 85 21.99 -6.06 -9.01
CA ALA A 85 22.42 -7.17 -8.15
C ALA A 85 21.75 -8.50 -8.54
N ALA A 86 20.44 -8.48 -8.83
CA ALA A 86 19.71 -9.66 -9.29
C ALA A 86 20.25 -10.18 -10.64
N GLU A 87 20.55 -9.29 -11.58
CA GLU A 87 21.16 -9.65 -12.87
C GLU A 87 22.52 -10.34 -12.70
N GLY A 88 23.33 -9.89 -11.73
CA GLY A 88 24.60 -10.53 -11.38
C GLY A 88 24.46 -11.97 -10.88
N GLU A 89 23.28 -12.33 -10.37
CA GLU A 89 22.90 -13.67 -9.92
C GLU A 89 22.14 -14.47 -11.00
N GLY A 90 21.97 -13.91 -12.20
CA GLY A 90 21.17 -14.52 -13.28
C GLY A 90 19.66 -14.48 -13.04
N LEU A 91 19.19 -13.57 -12.18
CA LEU A 91 17.80 -13.36 -11.82
C LEU A 91 17.26 -12.05 -12.41
N ALA A 92 15.94 -11.86 -12.33
CA ALA A 92 15.28 -10.60 -12.63
C ALA A 92 14.39 -10.14 -11.47
N VAL A 93 14.13 -8.84 -11.40
CA VAL A 93 13.16 -8.24 -10.47
C VAL A 93 11.77 -8.24 -11.09
N TRP A 94 10.76 -8.45 -10.26
CA TRP A 94 9.36 -8.46 -10.66
C TRP A 94 8.48 -7.86 -9.57
N SER A 95 7.33 -7.29 -9.94
CA SER A 95 6.38 -6.73 -8.98
C SER A 95 4.94 -6.86 -9.49
N ALA A 96 4.07 -7.37 -8.63
CA ALA A 96 2.61 -7.37 -8.75
C ALA A 96 1.99 -7.76 -7.41
N GLY A 97 0.67 -7.66 -7.25
CA GLY A 97 -0.01 -8.00 -6.00
C GLY A 97 0.17 -9.46 -5.56
N SER A 98 0.25 -10.41 -6.49
CA SER A 98 0.50 -11.83 -6.22
C SER A 98 1.05 -12.53 -7.45
N HIS A 99 1.81 -13.60 -7.24
CA HIS A 99 2.38 -14.36 -8.33
C HIS A 99 1.35 -15.28 -8.98
N PRO A 100 1.18 -15.27 -10.32
CA PRO A 100 0.02 -15.91 -10.93
C PRO A 100 0.06 -17.45 -10.92
N PHE A 101 1.24 -18.07 -10.85
CA PHE A 101 1.39 -19.54 -10.91
C PHE A 101 2.41 -20.16 -9.95
N ALA A 102 3.07 -19.35 -9.10
CA ALA A 102 4.05 -19.91 -8.16
C ALA A 102 3.33 -20.74 -7.10
N GLN A 103 3.96 -21.82 -6.67
CA GLN A 103 3.45 -22.65 -5.57
C GLN A 103 4.03 -22.12 -4.26
N TRP A 104 3.17 -21.90 -3.27
CA TRP A 104 3.58 -21.38 -1.96
C TRP A 104 4.38 -22.43 -1.17
N GLU A 105 4.18 -23.71 -1.47
CA GLU A 105 4.89 -24.84 -0.88
C GLU A 105 6.41 -24.80 -1.14
N ASP A 106 6.83 -24.15 -2.23
CA ASP A 106 8.22 -24.06 -2.65
C ASP A 106 8.95 -22.83 -2.06
N GLN A 107 8.27 -22.04 -1.22
CA GLN A 107 8.74 -20.72 -0.79
C GLN A 107 9.25 -20.76 0.65
N GLU A 108 10.41 -20.16 0.85
CA GLU A 108 11.10 -20.17 2.14
C GLU A 108 10.79 -18.89 2.92
N VAL A 109 10.65 -19.03 4.24
CA VAL A 109 10.45 -17.91 5.16
C VAL A 109 11.82 -17.36 5.53
N SER A 110 11.94 -16.04 5.66
CA SER A 110 13.20 -15.43 6.09
C SER A 110 13.51 -15.75 7.56
N ASP A 111 14.80 -15.77 7.93
CA ASP A 111 15.31 -16.12 9.28
C ASP A 111 14.95 -15.09 10.40
N LYS A 112 13.84 -14.37 10.32
CA LYS A 112 13.35 -13.50 11.39
C LYS A 112 12.46 -14.31 12.35
N GLY A 113 12.92 -14.49 13.59
CA GLY A 113 12.32 -15.40 14.58
C GLY A 113 10.85 -15.16 14.98
N THR A 114 10.22 -14.05 14.58
CA THR A 114 8.80 -13.76 14.81
C THR A 114 7.86 -14.42 13.79
N TYR A 115 8.38 -14.87 12.64
CA TYR A 115 7.55 -15.39 11.55
C TYR A 115 7.06 -16.83 11.76
N SER A 116 7.77 -17.64 12.56
CA SER A 116 7.32 -19.00 12.93
C SER A 116 6.04 -18.98 13.76
N GLU A 117 5.89 -17.99 14.65
CA GLU A 117 4.69 -17.79 15.46
C GLU A 117 3.48 -17.34 14.61
N ILE A 118 3.72 -16.50 13.60
CA ILE A 118 2.70 -16.10 12.61
C ILE A 118 2.19 -17.32 11.86
N ILE A 119 3.09 -18.16 11.33
CA ILE A 119 2.73 -19.36 10.57
C ILE A 119 1.95 -20.33 11.44
N GLU A 120 2.37 -20.54 12.68
CA GLU A 120 1.67 -21.43 13.59
C GLU A 120 0.26 -20.93 13.93
N ARG A 121 0.08 -19.61 14.04
CA ARG A 121 -1.25 -19.03 14.31
C ARG A 121 -2.18 -19.07 13.09
N THR A 122 -1.65 -18.87 11.89
CA THR A 122 -2.43 -18.61 10.68
C THR A 122 -2.54 -19.82 9.75
N GLN A 123 -1.70 -20.83 9.96
CA GLN A 123 -1.71 -22.13 9.29
C GLN A 123 -1.87 -22.00 7.77
N PHE A 124 -2.95 -22.56 7.21
CA PHE A 124 -3.17 -22.65 5.77
C PHE A 124 -3.08 -21.30 5.06
N TRP A 125 -3.62 -20.24 5.66
CA TRP A 125 -3.66 -18.91 5.05
C TRP A 125 -2.34 -18.16 5.15
N GLY A 126 -1.65 -18.23 6.30
CA GLY A 126 -0.36 -17.54 6.44
C GLY A 126 0.76 -18.17 5.64
N ARG A 127 0.69 -19.47 5.33
CA ARG A 127 1.66 -20.12 4.43
C ARG A 127 1.52 -19.68 2.98
N GLN A 128 0.40 -19.05 2.62
CA GLN A 128 0.10 -18.62 1.26
C GLN A 128 0.46 -17.16 0.99
N MET A 129 1.18 -16.45 1.86
CA MET A 129 1.43 -15.00 1.74
C MET A 129 2.43 -14.61 0.63
N LEU A 130 2.26 -15.13 -0.59
CA LEU A 130 2.92 -14.67 -1.82
C LEU A 130 2.24 -13.41 -2.34
N ILE A 131 2.34 -12.35 -1.55
CA ILE A 131 1.71 -11.07 -1.84
C ILE A 131 2.73 -9.95 -1.72
N TRP A 132 2.66 -8.98 -2.63
CA TRP A 132 3.51 -7.79 -2.63
C TRP A 132 2.68 -6.52 -2.65
N GLY A 133 3.03 -5.56 -1.81
CA GLY A 133 2.33 -4.30 -1.61
C GLY A 133 3.12 -3.06 -1.96
N LEU A 134 2.39 -1.96 -2.10
CA LEU A 134 2.90 -0.60 -2.03
C LEU A 134 2.36 0.06 -0.76
N HIS A 135 3.23 0.43 0.16
CA HIS A 135 2.85 1.15 1.37
C HIS A 135 3.30 2.61 1.29
N VAL A 136 2.40 3.51 1.67
CA VAL A 136 2.69 4.95 1.67
C VAL A 136 2.38 5.52 3.05
N HIS A 137 3.40 6.05 3.69
CA HIS A 137 3.30 6.81 4.93
C HIS A 137 3.17 8.29 4.61
N VAL A 138 2.21 8.96 5.24
CA VAL A 138 2.06 10.41 5.14
C VAL A 138 1.97 11.02 6.53
N GLY A 139 2.79 12.04 6.79
CA GLY A 139 2.80 12.76 8.05
C GLY A 139 1.50 13.49 8.35
N VAL A 140 1.09 13.48 9.62
CA VAL A 140 -0.13 14.13 10.10
C VAL A 140 0.22 15.11 11.22
N SER A 141 -0.33 16.32 11.12
CA SER A 141 0.03 17.46 11.99
C SER A 141 -0.23 17.20 13.48
N GLU A 142 -1.30 16.49 13.84
CA GLU A 142 -1.65 16.21 15.23
C GLU A 142 -2.49 14.93 15.40
N GLN A 143 -2.37 14.32 16.58
CA GLN A 143 -2.99 13.03 16.93
C GLN A 143 -4.51 12.97 16.72
N ARG A 144 -5.24 14.02 17.12
CA ARG A 144 -6.71 14.06 17.03
C ARG A 144 -7.26 14.07 15.60
N ARG A 145 -6.41 14.38 14.60
CA ARG A 145 -6.79 14.38 13.18
C ARG A 145 -6.66 13.02 12.52
N VAL A 146 -5.90 12.10 13.12
CA VAL A 146 -5.57 10.80 12.51
C VAL A 146 -6.82 9.99 12.16
N TRP A 147 -7.75 9.81 13.09
CA TRP A 147 -8.94 8.99 12.84
C TRP A 147 -9.95 9.63 11.89
N PRO A 148 -10.28 10.93 11.99
CA PRO A 148 -11.05 11.60 10.95
C PRO A 148 -10.43 11.42 9.54
N ILE A 149 -9.09 11.52 9.40
CA ILE A 149 -8.39 11.28 8.14
C ILE A 149 -8.53 9.82 7.69
N ILE A 150 -8.27 8.84 8.55
CA ILE A 150 -8.40 7.41 8.20
C ILE A 150 -9.83 7.09 7.77
N ASN A 151 -10.85 7.57 8.49
CA ASN A 151 -12.25 7.37 8.12
C ASN A 151 -12.58 7.96 6.75
N ALA A 152 -12.02 9.12 6.41
CA ALA A 152 -12.18 9.75 5.10
C ALA A 152 -11.45 8.99 3.99
N LEU A 153 -10.24 8.52 4.28
CA LEU A 153 -9.49 7.64 3.37
C LEU A 153 -10.27 6.36 3.09
N MET A 154 -10.97 5.77 4.07
CA MET A 154 -11.77 4.57 3.84
C MET A 154 -12.90 4.76 2.80
N VAL A 155 -13.39 5.99 2.62
CA VAL A 155 -14.36 6.32 1.56
C VAL A 155 -13.70 6.28 0.17
N LYS A 156 -12.42 6.65 0.08
CA LYS A 156 -11.65 6.68 -1.19
C LYS A 156 -10.75 5.46 -1.41
N PHE A 157 -10.56 4.64 -0.39
CA PHE A 157 -9.85 3.36 -0.39
C PHE A 157 -10.15 2.46 -1.60
N PRO A 158 -11.41 2.22 -2.02
CA PRO A 158 -11.66 1.35 -3.16
C PRO A 158 -11.03 1.88 -4.46
N HIS A 159 -10.83 3.19 -4.61
CA HIS A 159 -10.16 3.77 -5.78
C HIS A 159 -8.66 3.45 -5.76
N LEU A 160 -8.01 3.52 -4.60
CA LEU A 160 -6.60 3.14 -4.42
C LEU A 160 -6.38 1.66 -4.72
N LEU A 161 -7.28 0.81 -4.22
CA LEU A 161 -7.25 -0.63 -4.50
C LEU A 161 -7.48 -0.91 -5.99
N ALA A 162 -8.49 -0.28 -6.60
CA ALA A 162 -8.82 -0.49 -8.00
C ALA A 162 -7.70 -0.06 -8.97
N LEU A 163 -7.02 1.05 -8.66
CA LEU A 163 -5.87 1.54 -9.44
C LEU A 163 -4.66 0.61 -9.36
N SER A 164 -4.36 0.13 -8.15
CA SER A 164 -3.16 -0.69 -7.90
C SER A 164 -3.34 -2.16 -8.26
N ALA A 165 -4.58 -2.65 -8.32
CA ALA A 165 -4.91 -4.07 -8.51
C ALA A 165 -4.09 -4.73 -9.63
N SER A 166 -3.32 -5.75 -9.25
CA SER A 166 -2.38 -6.42 -10.14
C SER A 166 -2.23 -7.91 -9.81
N SER A 167 -3.26 -8.52 -9.20
CA SER A 167 -3.23 -9.92 -8.77
C SER A 167 -4.45 -10.73 -9.23
N PRO A 168 -4.70 -10.90 -10.53
CA PRO A 168 -5.87 -11.61 -11.03
C PRO A 168 -5.83 -13.13 -10.88
N ALA A 169 -4.64 -13.72 -10.75
CA ALA A 169 -4.45 -15.16 -10.79
C ALA A 169 -3.78 -15.72 -9.53
N TRP A 170 -4.08 -16.99 -9.25
CA TRP A 170 -3.54 -17.76 -8.14
C TRP A 170 -3.42 -19.23 -8.54
N ASN A 171 -2.26 -19.87 -8.30
CA ASN A 171 -2.00 -21.26 -8.66
C ASN A 171 -2.33 -21.59 -10.14
N GLY A 172 -2.05 -20.66 -11.05
CA GLY A 172 -2.28 -20.80 -12.49
C GLY A 172 -3.73 -20.59 -12.93
N VAL A 173 -4.63 -20.25 -12.01
CA VAL A 173 -6.06 -20.06 -12.27
C VAL A 173 -6.38 -18.56 -12.24
N ASP A 174 -7.11 -18.07 -13.25
CA ASP A 174 -7.77 -16.74 -13.14
C ASP A 174 -8.82 -16.82 -12.03
N THR A 175 -8.62 -16.07 -10.96
CA THR A 175 -9.51 -16.08 -9.79
C THR A 175 -10.84 -15.37 -10.05
N GLY A 176 -10.91 -14.58 -11.14
CA GLY A 176 -11.99 -13.64 -11.40
C GLY A 176 -11.91 -12.34 -10.60
N TYR A 177 -10.94 -12.19 -9.69
CA TYR A 177 -10.69 -10.94 -8.96
C TYR A 177 -9.70 -10.05 -9.71
N ALA A 178 -9.77 -8.74 -9.51
CA ALA A 178 -8.72 -7.80 -9.92
C ALA A 178 -7.53 -7.83 -8.94
N SER A 179 -7.83 -7.90 -7.63
CA SER A 179 -6.83 -8.10 -6.57
C SER A 179 -7.17 -9.34 -5.71
N ASN A 180 -6.51 -10.46 -5.99
CA ASN A 180 -6.54 -11.65 -5.15
C ASN A 180 -5.72 -11.46 -3.87
N ARG A 181 -4.67 -10.61 -3.90
CA ARG A 181 -3.91 -10.22 -2.71
C ARG A 181 -4.84 -9.76 -1.59
N THR A 182 -5.78 -8.88 -1.93
CA THR A 182 -6.78 -8.37 -0.97
C THR A 182 -7.63 -9.49 -0.37
N MET A 183 -8.07 -10.43 -1.20
CA MET A 183 -8.93 -11.54 -0.78
C MET A 183 -8.21 -12.57 0.09
N LEU A 184 -6.92 -12.76 -0.14
CA LEU A 184 -6.07 -13.62 0.67
C LEU A 184 -5.73 -12.96 2.01
N TYR A 185 -5.35 -11.68 2.01
CA TYR A 185 -4.90 -10.98 3.21
C TYR A 185 -5.99 -10.93 4.29
N GLN A 186 -7.26 -10.74 3.91
CA GLN A 186 -8.40 -10.70 4.84
C GLN A 186 -8.70 -12.05 5.54
N GLN A 187 -8.04 -13.15 5.15
CA GLN A 187 -8.18 -14.43 5.85
C GLN A 187 -7.36 -14.47 7.15
N LEU A 188 -6.43 -13.52 7.33
CA LEU A 188 -5.56 -13.47 8.50
C LEU A 188 -6.27 -12.75 9.66
N PRO A 189 -6.11 -13.22 10.91
CA PRO A 189 -6.63 -12.51 12.08
C PRO A 189 -6.09 -11.08 12.12
N THR A 190 -6.97 -10.11 12.38
CA THR A 190 -6.69 -8.67 12.46
C THR A 190 -6.23 -8.00 11.17
N ALA A 191 -6.22 -8.72 10.05
CA ALA A 191 -5.96 -8.16 8.73
C ALA A 191 -7.27 -7.84 8.02
N ASP A 192 -7.68 -6.58 8.05
CA ASP A 192 -8.85 -6.10 7.30
C ASP A 192 -8.89 -4.57 7.31
N ILE A 193 -10.00 -3.99 6.82
CA ILE A 193 -10.29 -2.57 7.01
C ILE A 193 -10.35 -2.21 8.51
N PRO A 194 -9.92 -0.99 8.89
CA PRO A 194 -10.10 -0.51 10.25
C PRO A 194 -11.58 -0.33 10.61
N TYR A 195 -11.90 -0.45 11.89
CA TYR A 195 -13.21 -0.03 12.42
C TYR A 195 -13.37 1.50 12.34
N THR A 196 -14.61 1.96 12.39
CA THR A 196 -14.95 3.39 12.39
C THR A 196 -14.77 4.00 13.79
N PHE A 197 -13.52 4.28 14.18
CA PHE A 197 -13.23 4.99 15.43
C PHE A 197 -13.51 6.49 15.26
N ARG A 198 -14.17 7.10 16.23
CA ARG A 198 -14.54 8.51 16.22
C ARG A 198 -13.47 9.41 16.81
N SER A 199 -12.64 8.88 17.69
CA SER A 199 -11.59 9.61 18.39
C SER A 199 -10.35 8.77 18.58
N TRP A 200 -9.25 9.43 18.92
CA TRP A 200 -8.03 8.73 19.33
C TRP A 200 -8.23 7.91 20.60
N ALA A 201 -9.04 8.40 21.55
CA ALA A 201 -9.32 7.70 22.79
C ALA A 201 -10.07 6.37 22.57
N GLU A 202 -11.01 6.31 21.61
CA GLU A 202 -11.67 5.05 21.23
C GLU A 202 -10.68 4.03 20.66
N TYR A 203 -9.70 4.50 19.88
CA TYR A 203 -8.63 3.64 19.37
C TYR A 203 -7.67 3.17 20.46
N GLU A 204 -7.30 4.03 21.41
CA GLU A 204 -6.48 3.64 22.55
C GLU A 204 -7.18 2.58 23.43
N ASP A 205 -8.46 2.77 23.73
CA ASP A 205 -9.27 1.78 24.45
C ASP A 205 -9.35 0.46 23.68
N TYR A 206 -9.59 0.53 22.37
CA TYR A 206 -9.54 -0.65 21.51
C TYR A 206 -8.18 -1.37 21.58
N MET A 207 -7.06 -0.64 21.46
CA MET A 207 -5.72 -1.22 21.51
C MET A 207 -5.40 -1.83 22.87
N GLU A 208 -5.84 -1.19 23.97
CA GLU A 208 -5.73 -1.76 25.31
C GLU A 208 -6.50 -3.08 25.41
N GLN A 209 -7.72 -3.14 24.90
CA GLN A 209 -8.55 -4.34 24.90
C GLN A 209 -7.95 -5.46 24.04
N GLN A 210 -7.37 -5.14 22.87
CA GLN A 210 -6.65 -6.11 22.05
C GLN A 210 -5.42 -6.69 22.77
N GLY A 211 -4.68 -5.84 23.51
CA GLY A 211 -3.55 -6.26 24.33
C GLY A 211 -3.99 -7.19 25.47
N ARG A 212 -5.06 -6.82 26.19
CA ARG A 212 -5.60 -7.61 27.32
C ARG A 212 -6.19 -8.95 26.90
N SER A 213 -6.77 -9.02 25.70
CA SER A 213 -7.35 -10.25 25.15
C SER A 213 -6.32 -11.19 24.52
N GLY A 214 -5.07 -10.74 24.33
CA GLY A 214 -4.01 -11.53 23.68
C GLY A 214 -4.12 -11.58 22.15
N VAL A 215 -4.98 -10.77 21.55
CA VAL A 215 -5.10 -10.71 20.08
C VAL A 215 -3.79 -10.21 19.44
N THR A 216 -3.10 -9.26 20.11
CA THR A 216 -1.84 -8.67 19.65
C THR A 216 -0.59 -9.28 20.31
N SER A 217 -0.73 -10.18 21.31
CA SER A 217 0.40 -10.66 22.14
C SER A 217 1.43 -11.55 21.42
N HIS A 218 1.11 -12.01 20.21
CA HIS A 218 1.92 -12.97 19.45
C HIS A 218 2.74 -12.31 18.33
N THR A 219 2.40 -11.09 17.90
CA THR A 219 3.08 -10.42 16.76
C THR A 219 3.24 -8.92 16.95
N GLY A 220 2.69 -8.33 18.01
CA GLY A 220 2.79 -6.89 18.29
C GLY A 220 2.05 -5.96 17.33
N SER A 221 1.46 -6.49 16.25
CA SER A 221 0.95 -5.67 15.14
C SER A 221 -0.53 -5.93 14.84
N MET A 222 -1.24 -4.83 14.61
CA MET A 222 -2.50 -4.84 13.89
C MET A 222 -2.26 -4.65 12.40
N HIS A 223 -3.00 -5.39 11.59
CA HIS A 223 -2.81 -5.47 10.14
C HIS A 223 -3.93 -4.74 9.40
N PHE A 224 -4.34 -3.58 9.91
CA PHE A 224 -5.32 -2.78 9.21
C PHE A 224 -4.79 -2.28 7.86
N ASP A 225 -5.64 -2.30 6.84
CA ASP A 225 -5.27 -1.85 5.49
C ASP A 225 -4.87 -0.36 5.45
N ILE A 226 -5.40 0.45 6.39
CA ILE A 226 -4.95 1.81 6.69
C ILE A 226 -4.85 1.94 8.21
N ARG A 227 -3.72 2.45 8.73
CA ARG A 227 -3.49 2.52 10.18
C ARG A 227 -2.66 3.73 10.61
N PRO A 228 -2.73 4.11 11.90
CA PRO A 228 -1.75 5.00 12.51
C PRO A 228 -0.39 4.31 12.63
N ALA A 229 0.66 4.91 12.07
CA ALA A 229 2.05 4.56 12.35
C ALA A 229 2.56 5.47 13.46
N VAL A 230 2.26 5.08 14.72
CA VAL A 230 2.44 5.91 15.92
C VAL A 230 3.89 6.34 16.12
N GLU A 231 4.85 5.49 15.80
CA GLU A 231 6.28 5.77 15.97
C GLU A 231 6.77 6.87 15.03
N TYR A 232 6.13 7.02 13.87
CA TYR A 232 6.54 7.94 12.82
C TYR A 232 5.67 9.19 12.73
N GLY A 233 4.53 9.24 13.45
CA GLY A 233 3.63 10.36 13.34
C GLY A 233 2.89 10.41 12.00
N THR A 234 2.65 9.25 11.39
CA THR A 234 2.08 9.13 10.04
C THR A 234 0.79 8.32 10.05
N VAL A 235 -0.01 8.51 9.00
CA VAL A 235 -0.99 7.52 8.55
C VAL A 235 -0.33 6.68 7.47
N GLU A 236 -0.44 5.37 7.61
CA GLU A 236 0.12 4.39 6.69
C GLU A 236 -1.00 3.75 5.87
N VAL A 237 -0.90 3.83 4.55
CA VAL A 237 -1.84 3.23 3.59
C VAL A 237 -1.17 2.01 2.97
N ARG A 238 -1.71 0.81 3.23
CA ARG A 238 -1.14 -0.50 2.84
C ARG A 238 -2.02 -1.33 1.92
N VAL A 239 -3.14 -0.76 1.47
CA VAL A 239 -4.12 -1.44 0.62
C VAL A 239 -3.58 -1.85 -0.74
N CYS A 240 -2.66 -1.06 -1.29
CA CYS A 240 -2.28 -1.19 -2.68
C CYS A 240 -1.53 -2.49 -2.96
N ASP A 241 -1.91 -3.18 -4.02
CA ASP A 241 -1.03 -4.15 -4.67
C ASP A 241 0.21 -3.42 -5.20
N ALA A 242 1.36 -4.11 -5.27
CA ALA A 242 2.57 -3.52 -5.84
C ALA A 242 2.39 -3.29 -7.37
N PRO A 243 2.52 -2.05 -7.89
CA PRO A 243 2.45 -1.78 -9.33
C PRO A 243 3.76 -2.13 -10.04
N ALA A 244 3.69 -2.66 -11.25
CA ALA A 244 4.89 -3.03 -12.01
C ALA A 244 5.65 -1.83 -12.62
N SER A 245 4.98 -0.71 -12.82
CA SER A 245 5.57 0.52 -13.37
C SER A 245 5.91 1.49 -12.25
N LEU A 246 7.13 2.05 -12.27
CA LEU A 246 7.51 3.08 -11.29
C LEU A 246 6.74 4.40 -11.49
N ASP A 247 6.21 4.65 -12.69
CA ASP A 247 5.34 5.80 -12.93
C ASP A 247 3.95 5.60 -12.28
N ASP A 248 3.47 4.35 -12.19
CA ASP A 248 2.24 4.02 -11.47
C ASP A 248 2.45 4.10 -9.97
N VAL A 249 3.60 3.62 -9.45
CA VAL A 249 4.03 3.82 -8.06
C VAL A 249 4.00 5.32 -7.70
N GLU A 250 4.63 6.16 -8.52
CA GLU A 250 4.68 7.61 -8.33
C GLU A 250 3.28 8.24 -8.31
N SER A 251 2.41 7.82 -9.23
CA SER A 251 1.06 8.39 -9.40
C SER A 251 0.14 7.99 -8.25
N ILE A 252 0.19 6.72 -7.81
CA ILE A 252 -0.58 6.22 -6.66
C ILE A 252 -0.08 6.87 -5.36
N ALA A 253 1.24 6.97 -5.17
CA ALA A 253 1.80 7.66 -4.00
C ALA A 253 1.43 9.15 -3.96
N ALA A 254 1.43 9.84 -5.10
CA ALA A 254 0.98 11.22 -5.21
C ALA A 254 -0.49 11.40 -4.84
N LEU A 255 -1.37 10.49 -5.26
CA LEU A 255 -2.78 10.50 -4.88
C LEU A 255 -2.96 10.33 -3.36
N ILE A 256 -2.25 9.36 -2.76
CA ILE A 256 -2.31 9.12 -1.31
C ILE A 256 -1.79 10.34 -0.54
N HIS A 257 -0.65 10.89 -0.94
CA HIS A 257 -0.05 12.07 -0.32
C HIS A 257 -0.99 13.28 -0.40
N ALA A 258 -1.55 13.56 -1.59
CA ALA A 258 -2.50 14.65 -1.78
C ALA A 258 -3.79 14.47 -0.96
N LEU A 259 -4.36 13.27 -0.91
CA LEU A 259 -5.56 12.95 -0.11
C LEU A 259 -5.35 13.25 1.38
N VAL A 260 -4.28 12.72 1.96
CA VAL A 260 -4.00 12.88 3.39
C VAL A 260 -3.77 14.34 3.72
N VAL A 261 -2.94 15.05 2.94
CA VAL A 261 -2.64 16.47 3.17
C VAL A 261 -3.89 17.33 2.98
N PHE A 262 -4.74 17.01 2.01
CA PHE A 262 -6.01 17.70 1.80
C PHE A 262 -6.94 17.56 3.00
N TYR A 263 -7.08 16.36 3.55
CA TYR A 263 -7.92 16.12 4.72
C TYR A 263 -7.34 16.77 5.99
N ASP A 264 -6.02 16.69 6.20
CA ASP A 264 -5.35 17.35 7.32
C ASP A 264 -5.53 18.87 7.28
N LYS A 265 -5.38 19.49 6.10
CA LYS A 265 -5.63 20.92 5.91
C LYS A 265 -7.07 21.31 6.23
N ARG A 266 -8.06 20.55 5.76
CA ARG A 266 -9.48 20.84 6.06
C ARG A 266 -9.80 20.78 7.55
N LEU A 267 -9.22 19.82 8.26
CA LEU A 267 -9.36 19.77 9.72
C LEU A 267 -8.68 20.95 10.39
N GLY A 268 -7.49 21.34 9.92
CA GLY A 268 -6.78 22.54 10.38
C GLY A 268 -7.59 23.82 10.19
N GLU A 269 -8.13 24.05 9.00
CA GLU A 269 -8.99 25.19 8.67
C GLU A 269 -10.24 25.22 9.56
N TYR A 270 -10.84 24.06 9.84
CA TYR A 270 -11.99 23.96 10.74
C TYR A 270 -11.62 24.35 12.17
N ILE A 271 -10.50 23.85 12.69
CA ILE A 271 -9.98 24.17 14.02
C ILE A 271 -9.65 25.66 14.14
N ASP A 272 -8.99 26.24 13.14
CA ASP A 272 -8.63 27.66 13.12
C ASP A 272 -9.88 28.56 13.17
N ALA A 273 -10.98 28.12 12.53
CA ALA A 273 -12.24 28.86 12.51
C ALA A 273 -13.07 28.72 13.80
N HIS A 274 -12.99 27.58 14.50
CA HIS A 274 -13.87 27.26 15.64
C HIS A 274 -13.14 27.28 17.00
N GLY A 275 -11.81 27.36 16.99
CA GLY A 275 -10.96 27.38 18.18
C GLY A 275 -10.40 26.01 18.56
N PRO A 276 -9.44 25.97 19.50
CA PRO A 276 -8.74 24.74 19.88
C PRO A 276 -9.63 23.74 20.64
N ASP A 277 -10.74 24.19 21.22
CA ASP A 277 -11.63 23.40 22.09
C ASP A 277 -12.71 22.60 21.33
N VAL A 278 -12.62 22.53 19.99
CA VAL A 278 -13.48 21.68 19.16
C VAL A 278 -13.41 20.24 19.64
N SER A 279 -14.58 19.61 19.83
CA SER A 279 -14.68 18.23 20.30
C SER A 279 -14.31 17.20 19.22
N ASP A 280 -13.93 16.00 19.65
CA ASP A 280 -13.62 14.90 18.72
C ASP A 280 -14.85 14.51 17.85
N GLU A 281 -16.07 14.59 18.40
CA GLU A 281 -17.30 14.32 17.64
C GLU A 281 -17.54 15.38 16.55
N GLU A 282 -17.22 16.65 16.82
CA GLU A 282 -17.27 17.70 15.81
C GLU A 282 -16.23 17.44 14.71
N LEU A 283 -14.97 17.13 15.06
CA LEU A 283 -13.92 16.80 14.08
C LEU A 283 -14.27 15.57 13.23
N PHE A 284 -14.85 14.53 13.84
CA PHE A 284 -15.34 13.36 13.14
C PHE A 284 -16.42 13.71 12.08
N GLY A 285 -17.23 14.73 12.35
CA GLY A 285 -18.26 15.22 11.44
C GLY A 285 -17.76 16.10 10.28
N VAL A 286 -16.52 16.60 10.32
CA VAL A 286 -15.96 17.50 9.29
C VAL A 286 -15.69 16.77 7.98
N LEU A 287 -15.18 15.54 8.07
CA LEU A 287 -14.74 14.74 6.93
C LEU A 287 -15.75 13.63 6.61
N PRO A 288 -15.81 13.17 5.33
CA PRO A 288 -16.71 12.09 4.96
C PRO A 288 -16.34 10.79 5.69
N SER A 289 -17.35 9.99 6.02
CA SER A 289 -17.17 8.66 6.59
C SER A 289 -18.34 7.76 6.21
N LEU A 290 -18.04 6.48 6.04
CA LEU A 290 -19.01 5.42 5.77
C LEU A 290 -19.05 4.43 6.94
N PRO A 291 -20.22 3.80 7.19
CA PRO A 291 -20.30 2.67 8.09
C PRO A 291 -19.42 1.51 7.63
N HIS A 292 -18.91 0.73 8.59
CA HIS A 292 -18.03 -0.41 8.33
C HIS A 292 -18.55 -1.38 7.25
N TRP A 293 -19.85 -1.71 7.24
CA TRP A 293 -20.42 -2.64 6.26
C TRP A 293 -20.39 -2.11 4.82
N HIS A 294 -20.48 -0.78 4.60
CA HIS A 294 -20.30 -0.20 3.27
C HIS A 294 -18.83 -0.19 2.84
N ASN A 295 -17.90 0.07 3.77
CA ASN A 295 -16.47 -0.04 3.48
C ASN A 295 -16.07 -1.48 3.13
N ALA A 296 -16.61 -2.47 3.84
CA ALA A 296 -16.39 -3.89 3.56
C ALA A 296 -16.92 -4.30 2.18
N GLU A 297 -18.13 -3.87 1.84
CA GLU A 297 -18.71 -4.08 0.50
C GLU A 297 -17.84 -3.41 -0.58
N ASN A 298 -17.44 -2.15 -0.38
CA ASN A 298 -16.59 -1.42 -1.32
C ASN A 298 -15.22 -2.09 -1.51
N LYS A 299 -14.61 -2.63 -0.44
CA LYS A 299 -13.36 -3.42 -0.52
C LYS A 299 -13.56 -4.63 -1.43
N TRP A 300 -14.64 -5.40 -1.23
CA TRP A 300 -14.94 -6.55 -2.08
C TRP A 300 -15.19 -6.14 -3.54
N ARG A 301 -15.99 -5.09 -3.78
CA ARG A 301 -16.27 -4.61 -5.14
C ARG A 301 -15.01 -4.15 -5.87
N ALA A 302 -14.15 -3.38 -5.22
CA ALA A 302 -12.88 -2.95 -5.81
C ALA A 302 -11.93 -4.14 -6.04
N ALA A 303 -11.82 -5.06 -5.09
CA ALA A 303 -11.02 -6.28 -5.27
C ALA A 303 -11.53 -7.15 -6.43
N ARG A 304 -12.86 -7.20 -6.64
CA ARG A 304 -13.49 -8.05 -7.67
C ARG A 304 -13.47 -7.42 -9.06
N TYR A 305 -13.79 -6.13 -9.17
CA TYR A 305 -14.06 -5.47 -10.44
C TYR A 305 -12.96 -4.47 -10.85
N GLY A 306 -12.03 -4.14 -9.96
CA GLY A 306 -10.97 -3.17 -10.24
C GLY A 306 -11.55 -1.80 -10.57
N LEU A 307 -11.04 -1.16 -11.63
CA LEU A 307 -11.51 0.17 -12.05
C LEU A 307 -12.95 0.19 -12.58
N ASP A 308 -13.53 -0.96 -12.90
CA ASP A 308 -14.91 -1.04 -13.40
C ASP A 308 -15.93 -1.24 -12.24
N ALA A 309 -15.50 -1.02 -11.00
CA ALA A 309 -16.36 -1.12 -9.82
C ALA A 309 -17.32 0.08 -9.68
N LEU A 310 -18.54 -0.20 -9.24
CA LEU A 310 -19.48 0.78 -8.69
C LEU A 310 -19.37 0.79 -7.16
N VAL A 311 -19.03 1.92 -6.56
CA VAL A 311 -18.75 2.01 -5.11
C VAL A 311 -19.74 2.94 -4.42
N ILE A 312 -20.10 2.61 -3.18
CA ILE A 312 -20.94 3.44 -2.32
C ILE A 312 -20.13 4.64 -1.87
N ALA A 313 -20.52 5.85 -2.27
CA ALA A 313 -19.71 7.06 -2.11
C ALA A 313 -20.01 7.86 -0.82
N ASP A 314 -21.22 7.72 -0.27
CA ASP A 314 -21.71 8.56 0.81
C ASP A 314 -22.80 7.86 1.65
N ARG A 315 -23.26 8.56 2.70
CA ARG A 315 -24.26 8.05 3.66
C ARG A 315 -25.66 7.94 3.08
N ASP A 316 -25.94 8.61 1.97
CA ASP A 316 -27.18 8.48 1.21
C ASP A 316 -27.15 7.26 0.27
N VAL A 317 -26.07 6.47 0.33
CA VAL A 317 -25.88 5.22 -0.41
C VAL A 317 -25.88 5.44 -1.92
N ARG A 318 -25.38 6.61 -2.36
CA ARG A 318 -25.18 6.86 -3.79
C ARG A 318 -24.02 6.02 -4.30
N GLU A 319 -24.26 5.31 -5.39
CA GLU A 319 -23.20 4.59 -6.11
C GLU A 319 -22.53 5.49 -7.14
N VAL A 320 -21.21 5.37 -7.29
CA VAL A 320 -20.41 6.05 -8.30
C VAL A 320 -19.51 5.06 -9.02
N ASP A 321 -19.28 5.32 -10.30
CA ASP A 321 -18.25 4.63 -11.07
C ASP A 321 -16.87 5.12 -10.62
N VAL A 322 -15.95 4.19 -10.35
CA VAL A 322 -14.60 4.50 -9.85
C VAL A 322 -13.83 5.40 -10.82
N ARG A 323 -13.97 5.24 -12.14
CA ARG A 323 -13.25 6.07 -13.13
C ARG A 323 -13.81 7.49 -13.18
N GLU A 324 -15.13 7.62 -13.12
CA GLU A 324 -15.78 8.92 -13.07
C GLU A 324 -15.42 9.66 -11.78
N ASP A 325 -15.48 9.00 -10.62
CA ASP A 325 -15.15 9.61 -9.34
C ASP A 325 -13.64 9.93 -9.21
N LEU A 326 -12.75 9.12 -9.82
CA LEU A 326 -11.32 9.44 -9.92
C LEU A 326 -11.07 10.76 -10.65
N THR A 327 -11.81 11.04 -11.73
CA THR A 327 -11.70 12.29 -12.48
C THR A 327 -12.04 13.49 -11.59
N ALA A 328 -13.17 13.42 -10.89
CA ALA A 328 -13.56 14.45 -9.92
C ALA A 328 -12.58 14.58 -8.75
N LEU A 329 -12.01 13.45 -8.30
CA LEU A 329 -11.04 13.41 -7.22
C LEU A 329 -9.73 14.11 -7.61
N VAL A 330 -9.20 13.84 -8.80
CA VAL A 330 -8.00 14.48 -9.34
C VAL A 330 -8.21 15.99 -9.47
N GLU A 331 -9.35 16.44 -9.99
CA GLU A 331 -9.68 17.86 -10.05
C GLU A 331 -9.74 18.51 -8.66
N MET A 332 -10.37 17.85 -7.70
CA MET A 332 -10.49 18.34 -6.33
C MET A 332 -9.13 18.45 -5.62
N LEU A 333 -8.22 17.50 -5.86
CA LEU A 333 -6.89 17.46 -5.23
C LEU A 333 -5.84 18.29 -5.96
N ARG A 334 -6.11 18.74 -7.19
CA ARG A 334 -5.18 19.52 -8.02
C ARG A 334 -4.53 20.71 -7.30
N PRO A 335 -5.23 21.54 -6.49
CA PRO A 335 -4.59 22.63 -5.76
C PRO A 335 -3.52 22.13 -4.77
N VAL A 336 -3.85 21.12 -3.96
CA VAL A 336 -2.92 20.54 -2.99
C VAL A 336 -1.75 19.86 -3.70
N ALA A 337 -2.00 19.14 -4.79
CA ALA A 337 -0.96 18.48 -5.55
C ALA A 337 0.03 19.46 -6.22
N ASN A 338 -0.43 20.67 -6.60
CA ASN A 338 0.47 21.73 -7.09
C ASN A 338 1.40 22.21 -5.98
N GLU A 339 0.88 22.42 -4.77
CA GLU A 339 1.68 22.82 -3.61
C GLU A 339 2.71 21.76 -3.22
N LEU A 340 2.35 20.48 -3.34
CA LEU A 340 3.24 19.34 -3.09
C LEU A 340 4.19 19.01 -4.25
N GLY A 341 4.08 19.71 -5.38
CA GLY A 341 4.89 19.47 -6.57
C GLY A 341 4.62 18.13 -7.26
N CYS A 342 3.45 17.52 -7.05
CA CYS A 342 3.07 16.21 -7.58
C CYS A 342 1.85 16.24 -8.52
N ALA A 343 1.40 17.42 -8.97
CA ALA A 343 0.22 17.55 -9.83
C ALA A 343 0.29 16.71 -11.12
N GLN A 344 1.45 16.65 -11.78
CA GLN A 344 1.60 15.82 -12.99
C GLN A 344 1.45 14.32 -12.67
N ALA A 345 2.00 13.87 -11.54
CA ALA A 345 1.86 12.49 -11.09
C ALA A 345 0.40 12.17 -10.73
N LEU A 346 -0.29 13.11 -10.08
CA LEU A 346 -1.71 12.98 -9.77
C LEU A 346 -2.56 12.83 -11.05
N GLU A 347 -2.31 13.63 -12.10
CA GLU A 347 -3.06 13.51 -13.36
C GLU A 347 -2.91 12.14 -14.01
N ARG A 348 -1.70 11.55 -13.95
CA ARG A 348 -1.42 10.26 -14.59
C ARG A 348 -2.27 9.12 -14.05
N VAL A 349 -2.83 9.25 -12.83
CA VAL A 349 -3.80 8.32 -12.26
C VAL A 349 -4.94 8.00 -13.24
N LEU A 350 -5.43 8.99 -13.99
CA LEU A 350 -6.54 8.83 -14.94
C LEU A 350 -6.17 7.99 -16.17
N SER A 351 -4.88 7.81 -16.42
CA SER A 351 -4.34 7.05 -17.56
C SER A 351 -3.69 5.72 -17.16
N ILE A 352 -3.72 5.34 -15.88
CA ILE A 352 -3.17 4.05 -15.43
C ILE A 352 -3.96 2.93 -16.09
N GLU A 353 -3.23 2.01 -16.73
CA GLU A 353 -3.76 0.70 -17.10
C GLU A 353 -3.46 -0.29 -15.96
N PRO A 354 -4.49 -0.77 -15.23
CA PRO A 354 -4.25 -1.62 -14.07
C PRO A 354 -3.52 -2.91 -14.42
N GLY A 355 -2.65 -3.37 -13.52
CA GLY A 355 -1.84 -4.57 -13.73
C GLY A 355 -2.68 -5.82 -14.01
N TYR A 356 -3.87 -5.95 -13.41
CA TYR A 356 -4.75 -7.09 -13.65
C TYR A 356 -5.25 -7.16 -15.11
N VAL A 357 -5.40 -6.01 -15.77
CA VAL A 357 -5.81 -5.92 -17.17
C VAL A 357 -4.64 -6.36 -18.06
N ALA A 358 -3.44 -5.82 -17.82
CA ALA A 358 -2.24 -6.16 -18.56
C ALA A 358 -1.93 -7.66 -18.48
N GLN A 359 -1.97 -8.24 -17.26
CA GLN A 359 -1.68 -9.66 -17.07
C GLN A 359 -2.68 -10.59 -17.78
N ARG A 360 -3.98 -10.25 -17.80
CA ARG A 360 -5.01 -11.06 -18.49
C ARG A 360 -4.91 -11.01 -20.01
N ARG A 361 -4.26 -9.99 -20.58
CA ARG A 361 -4.07 -9.87 -22.03
C ARG A 361 -2.89 -10.69 -22.55
N ALA A 362 -1.97 -11.09 -21.67
CA ALA A 362 -0.83 -11.89 -22.06
C ALA A 362 -1.26 -13.30 -22.51
N ASP A 363 -0.48 -13.92 -23.40
CA ASP A 363 -0.79 -15.24 -23.97
C ASP A 363 -0.80 -16.38 -22.92
N SER A 364 -0.13 -16.16 -21.79
CA SER A 364 -0.06 -17.09 -20.66
C SER A 364 0.36 -16.34 -19.40
N TRP A 365 0.16 -16.93 -18.21
CA TRP A 365 0.65 -16.36 -16.97
C TRP A 365 2.18 -16.23 -16.91
N LYS A 366 2.92 -17.15 -17.55
CA LYS A 366 4.37 -17.02 -17.70
C LYS A 366 4.74 -15.77 -18.50
N ALA A 367 4.09 -15.56 -19.64
CA ALA A 367 4.30 -14.36 -20.45
C ALA A 367 3.95 -13.10 -19.64
N ALA A 368 2.82 -13.10 -18.91
CA ALA A 368 2.43 -12.01 -18.03
C ALA A 368 3.53 -11.63 -17.03
N VAL A 369 4.14 -12.61 -16.36
CA VAL A 369 5.25 -12.37 -15.39
C VAL A 369 6.47 -11.76 -16.09
N LEU A 370 6.90 -12.34 -17.22
CA LEU A 370 8.08 -11.87 -17.95
C LEU A 370 7.87 -10.46 -18.53
N ASP A 371 6.70 -10.17 -19.08
CA ASP A 371 6.35 -8.85 -19.62
C ASP A 371 6.32 -7.80 -18.50
N THR A 372 5.71 -8.15 -17.36
CA THR A 372 5.62 -7.27 -16.17
C THR A 372 7.01 -6.99 -15.58
N SER A 373 7.90 -7.97 -15.56
CA SER A 373 9.30 -7.79 -15.15
C SER A 373 10.05 -6.84 -16.11
N GLN A 374 9.80 -6.92 -17.42
CA GLN A 374 10.38 -6.00 -18.39
C GLN A 374 9.87 -4.57 -18.21
N VAL A 375 8.58 -4.37 -17.90
CA VAL A 375 8.01 -3.05 -17.60
C VAL A 375 8.72 -2.40 -16.40
N LEU A 376 8.92 -3.17 -15.32
CA LEU A 376 9.65 -2.69 -14.14
C LEU A 376 11.07 -2.30 -14.50
N ARG A 377 11.80 -3.16 -15.22
CA ARG A 377 13.18 -2.90 -15.65
C ARG A 377 13.29 -1.67 -16.55
N ALA A 378 12.33 -1.46 -17.45
CA ALA A 378 12.30 -0.28 -18.33
C ALA A 378 12.00 1.03 -17.59
N SER A 379 11.43 0.94 -16.38
CA SER A 379 11.08 2.10 -15.54
C SER A 379 12.24 2.58 -14.64
N CYS A 380 13.32 1.81 -14.54
CA CYS A 380 14.48 2.03 -13.65
C CYS A 380 15.46 3.12 -14.09
#